data_AF-A0A0R3S988-F1
#
_entry.id   AF-A0A0R3S988-F1
#
_cell.length_a   1.000
_cell.length_b   1.000
_cell.length_c   1.000
_cell.angle_alpha   90.00
_cell.angle_beta   90.00
_cell.angle_gamma   90.00
#
_symmetry.space_group_name_H-M   'P 1'
#
loop_
_entity.id
_entity.type
_entity.pdbx_description
1 polymer ?
#
loop_
_entity_poly.entity_id
_entity_poly.type
_entity_poly.pdbx_seq_one_letter_code
_entity_poly.pdbx_strand_id
1 'polypeptide(L)'
;MLECLNWAGEPIVIPSSCVRTFTSDFELSQVLSRRPKASVTADFRASTTNELTVKTGEVVYLIKQLDSDNYLVLNKSNTRGRVPKDVLNILIAPTPISDRI
;
A
#
# COMPACT_ATOMS: atom_id res chain seq x y z
N MET A 1 -7.97 -20.20 -13.78
CA MET A 1 -8.18 -18.85 -13.20
C MET A 1 -7.82 -18.92 -11.73
N LEU A 2 -7.21 -17.88 -11.18
CA LEU A 2 -6.87 -17.75 -9.77
C LEU A 2 -7.67 -16.59 -9.18
N GLU A 3 -8.31 -16.83 -8.05
CA GLU A 3 -8.96 -15.81 -7.24
C GLU A 3 -7.90 -15.17 -6.34
N CYS A 4 -7.68 -13.88 -6.52
CA CYS A 4 -6.67 -13.11 -5.81
C CYS A 4 -7.30 -11.88 -5.19
N LEU A 5 -6.59 -11.26 -4.25
CA LEU A 5 -6.90 -9.93 -3.77
C LEU A 5 -5.84 -8.97 -4.29
N ASN A 6 -6.26 -7.84 -4.85
CA ASN A 6 -5.32 -6.76 -5.17
C ASN A 6 -4.80 -6.09 -3.87
N TRP A 7 -3.90 -5.11 -4.00
CA TRP A 7 -3.36 -4.39 -2.83
C TRP A 7 -4.42 -3.65 -2.02
N ALA A 8 -5.54 -3.26 -2.64
CA ALA A 8 -6.70 -2.67 -1.97
C ALA A 8 -7.59 -3.71 -1.28
N GLY A 9 -7.29 -5.01 -1.44
CA GLY A 9 -8.08 -6.13 -0.96
C GLY A 9 -9.36 -6.36 -1.74
N GLU A 10 -9.45 -5.82 -2.96
CA GLU A 10 -10.55 -6.07 -3.86
C GLU A 10 -10.29 -7.39 -4.58
N PRO A 11 -11.31 -8.27 -4.71
CA PRO A 11 -11.16 -9.54 -5.41
C PRO A 11 -10.90 -9.29 -6.90
N ILE A 12 -9.90 -10.00 -7.43
CA ILE A 12 -9.57 -10.01 -8.85
C ILE A 12 -9.34 -11.45 -9.32
N VAL A 13 -9.84 -11.74 -10.51
CA VAL A 13 -9.60 -13.03 -11.17
C VAL A 13 -8.52 -12.84 -12.22
N ILE A 14 -7.43 -13.59 -12.08
CA ILE A 14 -6.31 -13.55 -13.03
C ILE A 14 -6.07 -14.95 -13.63
N PRO A 15 -5.72 -15.06 -14.92
CA PRO A 15 -5.29 -16.32 -15.50
C PRO A 15 -4.08 -16.87 -14.73
N SER A 16 -4.04 -18.18 -14.51
CA SER A 16 -2.89 -18.82 -13.87
C SER A 16 -1.60 -18.62 -14.68
N SER A 17 -1.71 -18.45 -16.01
CA SER A 17 -0.59 -18.12 -16.90
C SER A 17 0.03 -16.74 -16.62
N CYS A 18 -0.69 -15.84 -15.94
CA CYS A 18 -0.18 -14.52 -15.55
C CYS A 18 0.49 -14.54 -14.17
N VAL A 19 0.53 -15.69 -13.49
CA VAL A 19 1.03 -15.82 -12.12
C VAL A 19 2.14 -16.85 -12.07
N ARG A 20 3.22 -16.52 -11.37
CA ARG A 20 4.22 -17.49 -10.95
C ARG A 20 4.57 -17.28 -9.48
N THR A 21 4.99 -18.34 -8.82
CA THR A 21 5.57 -18.24 -7.49
C THR A 21 6.93 -17.56 -7.55
N PHE A 22 7.29 -16.90 -6.46
CA PHE A 22 8.67 -16.47 -6.25
C PHE A 22 9.54 -17.70 -6.04
N THR A 23 10.73 -17.67 -6.63
CA THR A 23 11.68 -18.79 -6.63
C THR A 23 12.77 -18.63 -5.57
N SER A 24 12.85 -17.46 -4.93
CA SER A 24 13.84 -17.15 -3.90
C SER A 24 13.39 -15.98 -3.01
N ASP A 25 13.87 -15.96 -1.77
CA ASP A 25 13.72 -14.82 -0.85
C ASP A 25 14.32 -13.53 -1.39
N PHE A 26 15.39 -13.62 -2.20
CA PHE A 26 16.01 -12.45 -2.85
C PHE A 26 15.03 -11.79 -3.81
N GLU A 27 14.38 -12.60 -4.64
CA GLU A 27 13.40 -12.17 -5.62
C GLU A 27 12.18 -11.53 -4.94
N LEU A 28 11.66 -12.20 -3.91
CA LEU A 28 10.58 -11.70 -3.08
C LEU A 28 10.96 -10.34 -2.49
N SER A 29 12.15 -10.23 -1.87
CA SER A 29 12.63 -8.99 -1.28
C SER A 29 12.74 -7.85 -2.29
N GLN A 30 13.23 -8.11 -3.51
CA GLN A 30 13.32 -7.10 -4.58
C GLN A 30 11.95 -6.61 -5.06
N VAL A 31 10.95 -7.50 -5.11
CA VAL A 31 9.59 -7.12 -5.50
C VAL A 31 8.91 -6.34 -4.37
N LEU A 32 9.07 -6.79 -3.13
CA LEU A 32 8.55 -6.11 -1.94
C LEU A 32 9.19 -4.73 -1.74
N SER A 33 10.47 -4.57 -2.08
CA SER A 33 11.18 -3.30 -1.89
C SER A 33 10.61 -2.18 -2.76
N ARG A 34 9.96 -2.51 -3.88
CA ARG A 34 9.31 -1.58 -4.81
C ARG A 34 7.88 -1.22 -4.42
N ARG A 35 7.33 -1.82 -3.35
CA ARG A 35 5.97 -1.50 -2.93
C ARG A 35 5.88 -0.03 -2.52
N PRO A 36 4.85 0.70 -2.99
CA PRO A 36 4.60 2.07 -2.57
C PRO A 36 4.48 2.17 -1.06
N LYS A 37 5.25 3.08 -0.46
CA LYS A 37 5.37 3.19 1.00
C LYS A 37 5.78 4.60 1.40
N ALA A 38 5.42 4.95 2.62
CA ALA A 38 5.74 6.22 3.24
C ALA A 38 6.20 6.02 4.68
N SER A 39 7.04 6.93 5.17
CA SER A 39 7.34 7.07 6.60
C SER A 39 6.43 8.12 7.20
N VAL A 40 5.93 7.86 8.40
CA VAL A 40 5.07 8.79 9.14
C VAL A 40 5.93 9.86 9.80
N THR A 41 5.66 11.13 9.50
CA THR A 41 6.44 12.28 10.00
C THR A 41 5.87 12.87 11.28
N ALA A 42 4.59 12.67 11.55
CA ALA A 42 3.91 13.12 12.76
C ALA A 42 2.84 12.11 13.18
N ASP A 43 2.57 12.03 14.48
CA ASP A 43 1.53 11.16 15.03
C ASP A 43 0.16 11.60 14.51
N PHE A 44 -0.63 10.64 14.03
CA PHE A 44 -2.01 10.87 13.62
C PHE A 44 -2.91 9.86 14.31
N ARG A 45 -3.92 10.37 15.01
CA ARG A 45 -4.90 9.55 15.72
C ARG A 45 -6.20 9.54 14.94
N ALA A 46 -6.68 8.34 14.61
CA ALA A 46 -7.97 8.16 13.96
C ALA A 46 -9.09 8.77 14.81
N SER A 47 -9.90 9.62 14.19
CA SER A 47 -11.11 10.19 14.78
C SER A 47 -12.37 9.45 14.30
N THR A 48 -12.28 8.78 13.15
CA THR A 48 -13.35 7.97 12.56
C THR A 48 -12.92 6.52 12.38
N THR A 49 -13.89 5.62 12.20
CA THR A 49 -13.65 4.18 11.94
C THR A 49 -12.93 3.89 10.63
N ASN A 50 -12.90 4.87 9.72
CA ASN A 50 -12.31 4.72 8.38
C ASN A 50 -10.86 5.24 8.34
N GLU A 51 -10.38 5.85 9.42
CA GLU A 51 -9.03 6.37 9.57
C GLU A 51 -8.12 5.38 10.30
N LEU A 52 -6.82 5.49 10.05
CA LEU A 52 -5.83 4.65 10.71
C LEU A 52 -4.99 5.48 11.68
N THR A 53 -4.89 5.03 12.92
CA THR A 53 -3.93 5.62 13.87
C THR A 53 -2.52 5.18 13.48
N VAL A 54 -1.62 6.15 13.31
CA VAL A 54 -0.23 5.93 12.93
C VAL A 54 0.70 6.76 13.82
N LYS A 55 1.93 6.28 14.02
CA LYS A 55 2.93 6.96 14.85
C LYS A 55 4.14 7.39 14.04
N THR A 56 4.75 8.49 14.46
CA THR A 56 5.99 9.02 13.88
C THR A 56 7.07 7.94 13.81
N GLY A 57 7.74 7.84 12.67
CA GLY A 57 8.76 6.82 12.38
C GLY A 57 8.19 5.48 11.90
N GLU A 58 6.88 5.27 11.93
CA GLU A 58 6.25 4.09 11.34
C GLU A 58 6.39 4.12 9.81
N VAL A 59 6.50 2.93 9.20
CA VAL A 59 6.44 2.77 7.74
C VAL A 59 5.10 2.13 7.39
N VAL A 60 4.33 2.83 6.57
CA VAL A 60 3.03 2.39 6.05
C VAL A 60 3.10 2.16 4.54
N TYR A 61 2.30 1.23 4.04
CA TYR A 61 2.20 0.96 2.61
C TYR A 61 1.06 1.76 1.99
N LEU A 62 1.34 2.44 0.89
CA LEU A 62 0.35 3.26 0.19
C LEU A 62 -0.45 2.36 -0.75
N ILE A 63 -1.76 2.22 -0.50
CA ILE A 63 -2.64 1.41 -1.34
C ILE A 63 -3.11 2.25 -2.54
N LYS A 64 -3.76 3.38 -2.26
CA LYS A 64 -4.27 4.31 -3.27
C LYS A 64 -4.44 5.70 -2.68
N GLN A 65 -4.37 6.72 -3.54
CA GLN A 65 -4.78 8.05 -3.18
C GLN A 65 -6.32 8.11 -3.17
N LEU A 66 -6.92 8.61 -2.09
CA LEU A 66 -8.38 8.74 -1.99
C LEU A 66 -8.85 10.09 -2.53
N ASP A 67 -8.11 11.16 -2.18
CA ASP A 67 -8.41 12.54 -2.57
C ASP A 67 -7.12 13.38 -2.57
N SER A 68 -7.24 14.70 -2.66
CA SER A 68 -6.11 15.64 -2.68
C SER A 68 -5.26 15.56 -1.42
N ASP A 69 -5.85 15.19 -0.28
CA ASP A 69 -5.25 15.36 1.04
C ASP A 69 -4.98 14.03 1.74
N ASN A 70 -5.45 12.90 1.22
CA ASN A 70 -5.42 11.63 1.94
C ASN A 70 -5.03 10.42 1.09
N TYR A 71 -4.32 9.49 1.73
CA TYR A 71 -4.06 8.16 1.22
C TYR A 71 -4.84 7.11 2.01
N LEU A 72 -5.27 6.05 1.31
CA LEU A 72 -5.57 4.78 1.94
C LEU A 72 -4.25 4.04 2.16
N VAL A 73 -3.96 3.69 3.41
CA VAL A 73 -2.71 3.03 3.78
C VAL A 73 -2.96 1.70 4.47
N LEU A 74 -1.93 0.85 4.50
CA LEU A 74 -1.87 -0.41 5.24
C LEU A 74 -0.70 -0.36 6.22
N ASN A 75 -0.94 -0.59 7.51
CA ASN A 75 0.14 -0.73 8.48
C ASN A 75 0.72 -2.16 8.54
N LYS A 76 1.73 -2.36 9.37
CA LYS A 76 2.36 -3.67 9.58
C LYS A 76 1.42 -4.71 10.20
N SER A 77 0.35 -4.28 10.86
CA SER A 77 -0.69 -5.15 11.46
C SER A 77 -1.79 -5.51 10.46
N ASN A 78 -1.58 -5.28 9.15
CA ASN A 78 -2.57 -5.46 8.10
C ASN A 78 -3.89 -4.69 8.31
N THR A 79 -3.87 -3.63 9.12
CA THR A 79 -5.01 -2.74 9.30
C THR A 79 -4.97 -1.64 8.24
N ARG A 80 -6.13 -1.36 7.64
CA ARG A 80 -6.29 -0.33 6.63
C ARG A 80 -7.00 0.88 7.21
N GLY A 81 -6.65 2.05 6.71
CA GLY A 81 -7.44 3.25 6.93
C GLY A 81 -6.86 4.45 6.23
N ARG A 82 -7.60 5.55 6.31
CA ARG A 82 -7.25 6.85 5.78
C ARG A 82 -6.21 7.52 6.66
N VAL A 83 -5.18 8.10 6.03
CA VAL A 83 -4.17 8.92 6.71
C VAL A 83 -3.91 10.18 5.85
N PRO A 84 -3.83 11.37 6.47
CA PRO A 84 -3.50 12.61 5.77
C PRO A 84 -2.12 12.57 5.12
N LYS A 85 -1.95 13.27 4.00
CA LYS A 85 -0.67 13.38 3.31
C LYS A 85 0.36 14.18 4.08
N ASP A 86 -0.08 15.19 4.84
CA ASP A 86 0.81 16.09 5.56
C ASP A 86 1.64 15.37 6.65
N VAL A 87 1.16 14.22 7.11
CA VAL A 87 1.86 13.37 8.09
C VAL A 87 2.66 12.24 7.45
N LEU A 88 2.80 12.23 6.11
CA LEU A 88 3.46 11.18 5.34
C LEU A 88 4.62 11.73 4.51
N ASN A 89 5.81 11.17 4.72
CA ASN A 89 6.94 11.32 3.81
C ASN A 89 6.98 10.13 2.83
N ILE A 90 6.61 10.38 1.58
CA ILE A 90 6.52 9.35 0.53
C ILE A 90 7.93 8.86 0.18
N LEU A 91 8.22 7.57 0.45
CA LEU A 91 9.50 6.95 0.14
C LEU A 91 9.49 6.31 -1.25
N ILE A 92 8.36 5.70 -1.61
CA ILE A 92 8.13 5.10 -2.93
C ILE A 92 6.69 5.46 -3.32
N ALA A 93 6.54 6.21 -4.40
CA ALA A 93 5.24 6.63 -4.89
C ALA A 93 4.49 5.46 -5.55
N PRO A 94 3.13 5.44 -5.50
CA PRO A 94 2.35 4.57 -6.37
C PRO A 94 2.63 4.91 -7.82
N THR A 95 3.05 3.94 -8.62
CA THR A 95 3.21 4.14 -10.07
C THR A 95 1.83 4.40 -10.68
N PRO A 96 1.63 5.51 -11.40
CA PRO A 96 0.42 5.71 -12.18
C PRO A 96 0.27 4.56 -13.17
N ILE A 97 -0.94 4.00 -13.30
CA ILE A 97 -1.23 2.89 -14.23
C ILE A 97 -1.11 3.35 -15.70
N SER A 98 -1.03 4.65 -15.96
CA SER A 98 -0.94 5.24 -17.30
C SER A 98 0.52 5.37 -17.77
N ASP A 99 1.19 4.25 -18.11
CA ASP A 99 2.33 4.28 -19.07
C ASP A 99 2.76 2.88 -19.54
N ARG A 100 1.84 1.90 -19.56
CA ARG A 100 2.11 0.55 -20.09
C ARG A 100 0.95 0.08 -20.96
N ILE A 101 0.79 0.76 -22.10
CA ILE A 101 0.11 0.25 -23.29
C ILE A 101 1.19 -0.20 -24.26
#